data_AF-A0A929DSQ5-F1
#
_entry.id   AF-A0A929DSQ5-F1
#
_cell.length_a   1.000
_cell.length_b   1.000
_cell.length_c   1.000
_cell.angle_alpha   90.00
_cell.angle_beta   90.00
_cell.angle_gamma   90.00
#
_symmetry.space_group_name_H-M   'P 1'
#
loop_
_entity.id
_entity.type
_entity.pdbx_description
1 polymer ?
#
loop_
_entity_poly.entity_id
_entity_poly.type
_entity_poly.pdbx_seq_one_letter_code
_entity_poly.pdbx_strand_id
1 'polypeptide(L)'
;MKKIGHIYPWRENNQFELLIDAEVFYPRMLQAIEQARSAILLEMYLFESGHAANEFIEVLIDAARRGVKVQALLDDFGCRKLSAYDRHRLQDNGVELRFYNPVYIFRWFEFRWLENLARDHRKLLLIDGQEAFIGGAGITDEFLPQRHKERAWRETMVSAHGPVVKDWCHLFRQLWPDSEGKTTKPSSTGNMEGRLASSTGYFANDIRRSVVKHIRSAEQRVWFCTAYFVP
;
A
#
# COMPACT_ATOMS: atom_id res chain seq x y z
N MET A 1 1.84 -10.76 27.58
CA MET A 1 2.77 -9.65 27.28
C MET A 1 2.18 -8.81 26.15
N LYS A 2 1.99 -7.50 26.35
CA LYS A 2 1.53 -6.58 25.29
C LYS A 2 2.61 -6.56 24.20
N LYS A 3 2.33 -7.07 22.99
CA LYS A 3 3.25 -6.93 21.86
C LYS A 3 3.32 -5.44 21.51
N ILE A 4 4.38 -4.77 21.96
CA ILE A 4 4.78 -3.48 21.41
C ILE A 4 5.06 -3.78 19.94
N GLY A 5 4.31 -3.16 19.03
CA GLY A 5 4.53 -3.36 17.59
C GLY A 5 5.97 -2.97 17.23
N HIS A 6 6.50 -3.58 16.17
CA HIS A 6 7.86 -3.33 15.72
C HIS A 6 8.07 -1.83 15.44
N ILE A 7 9.00 -1.21 16.16
CA ILE A 7 9.42 0.17 15.89
C ILE A 7 10.57 0.11 14.90
N TYR A 8 10.34 0.59 13.68
CA TYR A 8 11.39 0.65 12.67
C TYR A 8 12.36 1.80 12.97
N PRO A 9 13.68 1.56 12.83
CA PRO A 9 14.67 2.60 13.06
C PRO A 9 14.64 3.64 11.94
N TRP A 10 15.22 4.81 12.21
CA TRP A 10 15.53 5.75 11.15
C TRP A 10 16.56 5.17 10.18
N ARG A 11 16.39 5.52 8.91
CA ARG A 11 17.25 5.16 7.80
C ARG A 11 17.77 6.45 7.20
N GLU A 12 19.06 6.51 6.94
CA GLU A 12 19.69 7.58 6.19
C GLU A 12 19.73 7.24 4.70
N ASN A 13 20.06 8.25 3.89
CA ASN A 13 20.32 8.14 2.46
C ASN A 13 19.14 7.65 1.61
N ASN A 14 17.94 8.11 1.96
CA ASN A 14 16.74 7.88 1.16
C ASN A 14 16.46 9.06 0.24
N GLN A 15 15.57 8.83 -0.71
CA GLN A 15 14.93 9.85 -1.51
C GLN A 15 13.41 9.68 -1.37
N PHE A 16 12.71 10.76 -1.06
CA PHE A 16 11.26 10.80 -1.01
C PHE A 16 10.74 11.85 -1.97
N GLU A 17 9.66 11.53 -2.67
CA GLU A 17 8.97 12.46 -3.57
C GLU A 17 7.46 12.41 -3.26
N LEU A 18 6.85 13.60 -3.13
CA LEU A 18 5.40 13.71 -2.97
C LEU A 18 4.74 13.64 -4.35
N LEU A 19 3.79 12.73 -4.48
CA LEU A 19 2.99 12.52 -5.68
C LEU A 19 1.56 12.96 -5.37
N ILE A 20 1.18 14.11 -5.92
CA ILE A 20 -0.09 14.79 -5.63
C ILE A 20 -1.09 14.47 -6.74
N ASP A 21 -2.20 13.85 -6.35
CA ASP A 21 -3.32 13.49 -7.23
C ASP A 21 -3.00 12.44 -8.30
N ALA A 22 -4.06 11.81 -8.81
CA ALA A 22 -3.97 10.58 -9.60
C ALA A 22 -3.23 10.75 -10.92
N GLU A 23 -3.34 11.95 -11.50
CA GLU A 23 -2.63 12.36 -12.71
C GLU A 23 -1.11 12.31 -12.54
N VAL A 24 -0.62 12.35 -11.29
CA VAL A 24 0.80 12.21 -10.95
C VAL A 24 1.10 10.80 -10.45
N PHE A 25 0.37 10.28 -9.45
CA PHE A 25 0.77 9.01 -8.83
C PHE A 25 0.46 7.78 -9.70
N TYR A 26 -0.63 7.73 -10.47
CA TYR A 26 -0.93 6.55 -11.28
C TYR A 26 0.08 6.31 -12.41
N PRO A 27 0.43 7.31 -13.24
CA PRO A 27 1.44 7.10 -14.28
C PRO A 27 2.78 6.63 -13.71
N ARG A 28 3.20 7.17 -12.54
CA ARG A 28 4.44 6.78 -11.87
C ARG A 28 4.39 5.34 -11.36
N MET A 29 3.28 4.92 -10.76
CA MET A 29 3.08 3.55 -10.30
C MET A 29 3.04 2.54 -11.46
N LEU A 30 2.30 2.85 -12.54
CA LEU A 30 2.19 2.02 -13.73
C LEU A 30 3.56 1.83 -14.40
N GLN A 31 4.30 2.93 -14.61
CA GLN A 31 5.65 2.88 -15.17
C GLN A 31 6.60 2.03 -14.34
N ALA A 32 6.54 2.11 -13.01
CA ALA A 32 7.39 1.31 -12.14
C ALA A 32 7.07 -0.20 -12.25
N ILE A 33 5.78 -0.56 -12.40
CA ILE A 33 5.36 -1.96 -12.64
C ILE A 33 5.85 -2.46 -14.00
N GLU A 34 5.74 -1.64 -15.06
CA GLU A 34 6.24 -1.98 -16.39
C GLU A 34 7.76 -2.23 -16.40
N GLN A 35 8.51 -1.48 -15.58
CA GLN A 35 9.96 -1.58 -15.50
C GLN A 35 10.46 -2.66 -14.54
N ALA A 36 9.59 -3.21 -13.68
CA ALA A 36 9.94 -4.22 -12.70
C ALA A 36 10.65 -5.43 -13.32
N ARG A 37 11.68 -5.94 -12.62
CA ARG A 37 12.56 -7.02 -13.12
C ARG A 37 12.57 -8.28 -12.27
N SER A 38 12.14 -8.21 -11.02
CA SER A 38 12.29 -9.30 -10.06
C SER A 38 11.02 -9.59 -9.26
N ALA A 39 10.43 -8.58 -8.63
CA ALA A 39 9.24 -8.77 -7.81
C ALA A 39 8.40 -7.50 -7.71
N ILE A 40 7.08 -7.69 -7.67
CA ILE A 40 6.09 -6.67 -7.37
C ILE A 40 5.28 -7.18 -6.17
N LEU A 41 5.27 -6.42 -5.07
CA LEU A 41 4.44 -6.69 -3.91
C LEU A 41 3.40 -5.58 -3.79
N LEU A 42 2.14 -5.91 -4.07
CA LEU A 42 1.02 -5.00 -4.00
C LEU A 42 0.18 -5.34 -2.76
N GLU A 43 -0.04 -4.37 -1.89
CA GLU A 43 -0.95 -4.46 -0.76
C GLU A 43 -1.95 -3.33 -0.87
N MET A 44 -3.24 -3.67 -0.97
CA MET A 44 -4.25 -2.68 -1.34
C MET A 44 -5.55 -2.90 -0.59
N TYR A 45 -5.98 -1.87 0.15
CA TYR A 45 -7.31 -1.85 0.76
C TYR A 45 -8.43 -1.70 -0.28
N LEU A 46 -8.28 -0.76 -1.21
CA LEU A 46 -9.33 -0.39 -2.15
C LEU A 46 -8.87 -0.65 -3.58
N PHE A 47 -9.47 -1.67 -4.20
CA PHE A 47 -9.27 -2.02 -5.60
C PHE A 47 -10.65 -2.34 -6.19
N GLU A 48 -11.10 -1.54 -7.16
CA GLU A 48 -12.44 -1.64 -7.75
C GLU A 48 -12.34 -1.76 -9.26
N SER A 49 -13.10 -2.69 -9.87
CA SER A 49 -13.12 -2.83 -11.32
C SER A 49 -13.56 -1.53 -12.01
N GLY A 50 -12.89 -1.19 -13.09
CA GLY A 50 -13.00 0.09 -13.76
C GLY A 50 -11.82 0.30 -14.69
N HIS A 51 -11.63 1.52 -15.17
CA HIS A 51 -10.54 1.82 -16.08
C HIS A 51 -9.18 1.83 -15.41
N ALA A 52 -9.05 2.50 -14.26
CA ALA A 52 -7.83 2.48 -13.48
C ALA A 52 -7.43 1.03 -13.19
N ALA A 53 -8.38 0.21 -12.73
CA ALA A 53 -8.14 -1.20 -12.50
C ALA A 53 -7.66 -1.95 -13.73
N ASN A 54 -8.25 -1.69 -14.90
CA ASN A 54 -7.83 -2.35 -16.12
C ASN A 54 -6.37 -2.03 -16.45
N GLU A 55 -5.95 -0.76 -16.38
CA GLU A 55 -4.55 -0.38 -16.63
C GLU A 55 -3.58 -1.09 -15.68
N PHE A 56 -3.88 -1.11 -14.37
CA PHE A 56 -3.06 -1.82 -13.38
C PHE A 56 -3.02 -3.33 -13.63
N ILE A 57 -4.16 -3.96 -13.94
CA ILE A 57 -4.24 -5.39 -14.22
C ILE A 57 -3.38 -5.76 -15.42
N GLU A 58 -3.45 -5.00 -16.53
CA GLU A 58 -2.64 -5.29 -17.72
C GLU A 58 -1.14 -5.27 -17.41
N VAL A 59 -0.64 -4.20 -16.77
CA VAL A 59 0.80 -4.10 -16.48
C VAL A 59 1.29 -5.13 -15.46
N LEU A 60 0.45 -5.53 -14.51
CA LEU A 60 0.74 -6.61 -13.56
C LEU A 60 0.80 -7.98 -14.25
N ILE A 61 -0.15 -8.26 -15.15
CA ILE A 61 -0.17 -9.47 -15.97
C ILE A 61 1.06 -9.52 -16.87
N ASP A 62 1.40 -8.41 -17.52
CA ASP A 62 2.57 -8.35 -18.38
C ASP A 62 3.86 -8.52 -17.58
N ALA A 63 3.94 -8.01 -16.35
CA ALA A 63 5.06 -8.28 -15.45
C ALA A 63 5.19 -9.76 -15.11
N ALA A 64 4.08 -10.42 -14.75
CA ALA A 64 4.06 -11.85 -14.47
C ALA A 64 4.51 -12.67 -15.70
N ARG A 65 4.06 -12.30 -16.91
CA ARG A 65 4.47 -12.92 -18.18
C ARG A 65 5.96 -12.74 -18.49
N ARG A 66 6.57 -11.63 -18.04
CA ARG A 66 8.04 -11.41 -18.12
C ARG A 66 8.82 -12.23 -17.09
N GLY A 67 8.16 -12.99 -16.22
CA GLY A 67 8.78 -13.78 -15.15
C GLY A 67 9.03 -13.00 -13.86
N VAL A 68 8.46 -11.79 -13.71
CA VAL A 68 8.49 -11.03 -12.46
C VAL A 68 7.54 -11.71 -11.46
N LYS A 69 7.97 -11.91 -10.21
CA LYS A 69 7.08 -12.45 -9.17
C LYS A 69 6.08 -11.38 -8.73
N VAL A 70 4.79 -11.57 -9.01
CA VAL A 70 3.75 -10.60 -8.65
C VAL A 70 2.87 -11.16 -7.53
N GLN A 71 2.89 -10.51 -6.38
CA GLN A 71 2.07 -10.88 -5.21
C GLN A 71 1.14 -9.73 -4.85
N ALA A 72 -0.16 -10.00 -4.87
CA ALA A 72 -1.20 -9.04 -4.55
C ALA A 72 -1.96 -9.49 -3.29
N LEU A 73 -1.80 -8.74 -2.20
CA LEU A 73 -2.56 -8.87 -0.96
C LEU A 73 -3.67 -7.82 -0.93
N LEU A 74 -4.91 -8.26 -1.06
CA LEU A 74 -6.07 -7.38 -1.14
C LEU A 74 -6.92 -7.47 0.13
N ASP A 75 -7.42 -6.35 0.62
CA ASP A 75 -8.42 -6.38 1.68
C ASP A 75 -9.76 -6.88 1.14
N ASP A 76 -10.33 -7.94 1.72
CA ASP A 76 -11.57 -8.54 1.19
C ASP A 76 -12.76 -7.56 1.17
N PHE A 77 -12.92 -6.76 2.22
CA PHE A 77 -14.03 -5.82 2.32
C PHE A 77 -13.86 -4.63 1.39
N GLY A 78 -12.66 -4.03 1.37
CA GLY A 78 -12.38 -2.87 0.54
C GLY A 78 -12.30 -3.23 -0.95
N CYS A 79 -11.91 -4.46 -1.30
CA CYS A 79 -11.81 -4.92 -2.69
C CYS A 79 -13.06 -5.67 -3.18
N ARG A 80 -14.20 -5.64 -2.48
CA ARG A 80 -15.43 -6.34 -2.90
C ARG A 80 -15.97 -5.93 -4.28
N LYS A 81 -15.65 -4.70 -4.74
CA LYS A 81 -16.02 -4.22 -6.08
C LYS A 81 -15.03 -4.63 -7.18
N LEU A 82 -13.94 -5.33 -6.86
CA LEU A 82 -13.14 -6.02 -7.87
C LEU A 82 -13.91 -7.25 -8.35
N SER A 83 -14.29 -7.28 -9.61
CA SER A 83 -15.13 -8.33 -10.18
C SER A 83 -14.44 -9.71 -10.10
N ALA A 84 -15.23 -10.79 -10.06
CA ALA A 84 -14.66 -12.14 -10.13
C ALA A 84 -13.88 -12.35 -11.45
N TYR A 85 -14.34 -11.73 -12.54
CA TYR A 85 -13.65 -11.72 -13.83
C TYR A 85 -12.23 -11.14 -13.70
N ASP A 86 -12.06 -9.97 -13.10
CA ASP A 86 -10.74 -9.35 -12.95
C ASP A 86 -9.83 -10.10 -11.97
N ARG A 87 -10.41 -10.72 -10.92
CA ARG A 87 -9.65 -11.61 -10.02
C ARG A 87 -9.10 -12.81 -10.79
N HIS A 88 -9.93 -13.47 -11.60
CA HIS A 88 -9.50 -14.58 -12.43
C HIS A 88 -8.48 -14.13 -13.47
N ARG A 89 -8.65 -12.97 -14.11
CA ARG A 89 -7.64 -12.43 -15.03
C ARG A 89 -6.25 -12.35 -14.39
N LEU A 90 -6.16 -11.82 -13.17
CA LEU A 90 -4.91 -11.76 -12.42
C LEU A 90 -4.35 -13.17 -12.15
N GLN A 91 -5.16 -14.04 -11.53
CA GLN A 91 -4.74 -15.38 -11.09
C GLN A 91 -4.32 -16.28 -12.27
N ASP A 92 -5.13 -16.31 -13.33
CA ASP A 92 -4.92 -17.13 -14.51
C ASP A 92 -3.68 -16.70 -15.32
N ASN A 93 -3.17 -15.48 -15.08
CA ASN A 93 -1.98 -14.94 -15.72
C ASN A 93 -0.78 -14.81 -14.77
N GLY A 94 -0.76 -15.59 -13.67
CA GLY A 94 0.43 -15.75 -12.83
C GLY A 94 0.60 -14.71 -11.72
N VAL A 95 -0.41 -13.88 -11.45
CA VAL A 95 -0.42 -13.02 -10.25
C VAL A 95 -0.89 -13.85 -9.05
N GLU A 96 -0.04 -13.94 -8.03
CA GLU A 96 -0.39 -14.58 -6.75
C GLU A 96 -1.34 -13.66 -5.97
N LEU A 97 -2.62 -14.01 -5.91
CA LEU A 97 -3.65 -13.21 -5.25
C LEU A 97 -4.05 -13.82 -3.89
N ARG A 98 -3.98 -13.04 -2.81
CA ARG A 98 -4.54 -13.40 -1.48
C ARG A 98 -5.44 -12.30 -0.96
N PHE A 99 -6.42 -12.70 -0.16
CA PHE A 99 -7.33 -11.79 0.52
C PHE A 99 -7.06 -11.75 2.02
N TYR A 100 -6.86 -10.54 2.57
CA TYR A 100 -6.81 -10.32 4.00
C TYR A 100 -8.21 -10.41 4.60
N ASN A 101 -8.33 -11.16 5.70
CA ASN A 101 -9.52 -11.30 6.54
C ASN A 101 -10.86 -11.38 5.76
N PRO A 102 -11.17 -12.49 5.07
CA PRO A 102 -12.43 -12.65 4.34
C PRO A 102 -13.67 -12.39 5.21
N VAL A 103 -14.68 -11.69 4.69
CA VAL A 103 -15.88 -11.30 5.44
C VAL A 103 -16.87 -12.46 5.48
N TYR A 104 -17.18 -12.93 6.69
CA TYR A 104 -18.15 -14.01 6.90
C TYR A 104 -19.51 -13.47 7.39
N ILE A 105 -20.53 -13.48 6.53
CA ILE A 105 -21.88 -12.96 6.83
C ILE A 105 -22.72 -13.94 7.68
N PHE A 106 -22.51 -15.24 7.54
CA PHE A 106 -23.34 -16.27 8.20
C PHE A 106 -22.87 -16.72 9.59
N ARG A 107 -21.83 -16.09 10.17
CA ARG A 107 -21.29 -16.42 11.51
C ARG A 107 -21.81 -15.51 12.63
N TRP A 108 -23.08 -15.11 12.54
CA TRP A 108 -23.74 -14.26 13.54
C TRP A 108 -23.74 -14.84 14.96
N PHE A 109 -23.69 -16.17 15.10
CA PHE A 109 -23.82 -16.86 16.39
C PHE A 109 -22.53 -16.89 17.24
N GLU A 110 -21.36 -16.49 16.73
CA GLU A 110 -20.07 -16.68 17.44
C GLU A 110 -19.37 -15.39 17.88
N PHE A 111 -20.01 -14.21 17.88
CA PHE A 111 -19.37 -12.91 18.18
C PHE A 111 -18.15 -12.55 17.29
N ARG A 112 -17.88 -13.32 16.23
CA ARG A 112 -16.79 -13.10 15.27
C ARG A 112 -16.99 -11.89 14.35
N TRP A 113 -18.11 -11.16 14.47
CA TRP A 113 -18.34 -9.91 13.75
C TRP A 113 -17.30 -8.84 14.10
N LEU A 114 -16.74 -8.85 15.32
CA LEU A 114 -15.65 -7.96 15.72
C LEU A 114 -14.36 -8.25 14.94
N GLU A 115 -14.15 -9.50 14.50
CA GLU A 115 -13.01 -9.86 13.65
C GLU A 115 -13.14 -9.24 12.26
N ASN A 116 -14.37 -9.07 11.72
CA ASN A 116 -14.59 -8.37 10.44
C ASN A 116 -14.13 -6.90 10.49
N LEU A 117 -14.04 -6.30 11.68
CA LEU A 117 -13.55 -4.91 11.85
C LEU A 117 -12.04 -4.79 11.69
N ALA A 118 -11.29 -5.88 11.84
CA ALA A 118 -9.86 -5.88 11.57
C ALA A 118 -9.63 -5.81 10.06
N ARG A 119 -9.31 -4.62 9.55
CA ARG A 119 -9.01 -4.42 8.13
C ARG A 119 -7.57 -4.04 7.91
N ASP A 120 -7.03 -4.46 6.77
CA ASP A 120 -5.74 -3.99 6.30
C ASP A 120 -5.96 -2.76 5.43
N HIS A 121 -5.87 -1.57 6.04
CA HIS A 121 -6.14 -0.32 5.35
C HIS A 121 -4.93 0.23 4.57
N ARG A 122 -3.83 -0.54 4.51
CA ARG A 122 -2.60 -0.16 3.83
C ARG A 122 -2.75 -0.15 2.31
N LYS A 123 -1.96 0.72 1.69
CA LYS A 123 -1.89 0.96 0.24
C LYS A 123 -0.41 1.12 -0.06
N LEU A 124 0.18 0.02 -0.46
CA LEU A 124 1.61 -0.16 -0.58
C LEU A 124 1.91 -0.90 -1.88
N LEU A 125 2.76 -0.32 -2.71
CA LEU A 125 3.31 -0.97 -3.89
C LEU A 125 4.83 -0.99 -3.75
N LEU A 126 5.42 -2.17 -3.79
CA LEU A 126 6.87 -2.37 -3.71
C LEU A 126 7.38 -2.96 -5.01
N ILE A 127 8.40 -2.33 -5.58
CA ILE A 127 9.01 -2.73 -6.84
C ILE A 127 10.46 -3.14 -6.57
N ASP A 128 10.78 -4.39 -6.88
CA ASP A 128 12.11 -5.00 -6.84
C ASP A 128 12.88 -4.88 -5.52
N GLY A 129 12.18 -4.53 -4.43
CA GLY A 129 12.80 -4.19 -3.14
C GLY A 129 13.62 -2.89 -3.17
N GLN A 130 13.44 -2.05 -4.19
CA GLN A 130 14.21 -0.82 -4.42
C GLN A 130 13.36 0.44 -4.36
N GLU A 131 12.08 0.34 -4.71
CA GLU A 131 11.13 1.45 -4.71
C GLU A 131 9.84 1.07 -3.98
N ALA A 132 9.25 2.03 -3.28
CA ALA A 132 7.98 1.89 -2.61
C ALA A 132 7.06 3.07 -2.91
N PHE A 133 5.78 2.81 -3.16
CA PHE A 133 4.73 3.82 -3.18
C PHE A 133 3.81 3.60 -1.98
N ILE A 134 3.61 4.65 -1.17
CA ILE A 134 2.81 4.61 0.05
C ILE A 134 1.91 5.84 0.14
N GLY A 135 0.67 5.69 0.56
CA GLY A 135 -0.22 6.82 0.86
C GLY A 135 -1.68 6.40 1.01
N GLY A 136 -2.60 7.28 0.64
CA GLY A 136 -4.05 7.06 0.79
C GLY A 136 -4.78 6.57 -0.47
N ALA A 137 -4.11 6.49 -1.63
CA ALA A 137 -4.76 6.17 -2.90
C ALA A 137 -5.06 4.67 -3.09
N GLY A 138 -6.31 4.36 -3.39
CA GLY A 138 -6.72 3.05 -3.92
C GLY A 138 -6.53 2.96 -5.43
N ILE A 139 -6.95 1.84 -6.02
CA ILE A 139 -7.08 1.67 -7.47
C ILE A 139 -8.58 1.70 -7.79
N THR A 140 -9.09 2.88 -8.17
CA THR A 140 -10.50 3.11 -8.52
C THR A 140 -10.62 4.36 -9.40
N ASP A 141 -11.67 4.40 -10.22
CA ASP A 141 -11.94 5.51 -11.13
C ASP A 141 -12.31 6.81 -10.39
N GLU A 142 -12.67 6.75 -9.10
CA GLU A 142 -12.99 7.92 -8.24
C GLU A 142 -11.81 8.92 -8.12
N PHE A 143 -10.58 8.47 -8.37
CA PHE A 143 -9.40 9.32 -8.38
C PHE A 143 -9.18 10.03 -9.73
N LEU A 144 -9.83 9.60 -10.83
CA LEU A 144 -9.56 10.08 -12.19
C LEU A 144 -10.40 11.31 -12.55
N PRO A 145 -9.80 12.50 -12.76
CA PRO A 145 -10.54 13.71 -13.09
C PRO A 145 -11.28 13.64 -14.43
N GLN A 146 -10.77 12.89 -15.41
CA GLN A 146 -11.44 12.73 -16.71
C GLN A 146 -12.78 12.00 -16.58
N ARG A 147 -12.96 11.20 -15.51
CA ARG A 147 -14.22 10.52 -15.19
C ARG A 147 -15.05 11.27 -14.15
N HIS A 148 -14.41 12.07 -13.28
CA HIS A 148 -15.05 12.76 -12.16
C HIS A 148 -14.54 14.20 -12.00
N LYS A 149 -14.66 15.06 -13.02
CA LYS A 149 -14.03 16.40 -13.06
C LYS A 149 -14.22 17.28 -11.81
N GLU A 150 -15.40 17.27 -11.20
CA GLU A 150 -15.70 18.08 -10.00
C GLU A 150 -15.69 17.24 -8.70
N ARG A 151 -15.39 15.94 -8.79
CA ARG A 151 -15.52 14.98 -7.68
C ARG A 151 -14.31 14.07 -7.48
N ALA A 152 -13.27 14.21 -8.31
CA ALA A 152 -12.08 13.39 -8.20
C ALA A 152 -11.46 13.56 -6.82
N TRP A 153 -11.10 12.45 -6.20
CA TRP A 153 -10.51 12.47 -4.87
C TRP A 153 -9.12 13.08 -4.92
N ARG A 154 -8.94 14.17 -4.18
CA ARG A 154 -7.64 14.74 -3.82
C ARG A 154 -6.91 13.76 -2.91
N GLU A 155 -5.71 13.35 -3.28
CA GLU A 155 -4.91 12.42 -2.47
C GLU A 155 -3.40 12.65 -2.63
N THR A 156 -2.63 12.28 -1.62
CA THR A 156 -1.17 12.37 -1.62
C THR A 156 -0.55 11.00 -1.40
N MET A 157 0.31 10.62 -2.34
CA MET A 157 1.18 9.46 -2.23
C MET A 157 2.62 9.92 -2.05
N VAL A 158 3.49 9.03 -1.58
CA VAL A 158 4.93 9.20 -1.51
C VAL A 158 5.57 8.07 -2.29
N SER A 159 6.46 8.38 -3.24
CA SER A 159 7.45 7.41 -3.70
C SER A 159 8.70 7.51 -2.85
N ALA A 160 9.26 6.36 -2.51
CA ALA A 160 10.42 6.22 -1.66
C ALA A 160 11.44 5.28 -2.29
N HIS A 161 12.69 5.73 -2.35
CA HIS A 161 13.85 4.93 -2.70
C HIS A 161 14.85 4.97 -1.54
N GLY A 162 15.70 3.96 -1.47
CA GLY A 162 16.77 3.89 -0.47
C GLY A 162 16.51 2.90 0.67
N PRO A 163 17.36 2.91 1.72
CA PRO A 163 17.36 1.88 2.74
C PRO A 163 16.04 1.69 3.51
N VAL A 164 15.12 2.65 3.48
CA VAL A 164 13.77 2.53 4.07
C VAL A 164 12.89 1.49 3.38
N VAL A 165 13.12 1.19 2.10
CA VAL A 165 12.27 0.25 1.33
C VAL A 165 12.31 -1.16 1.93
N LYS A 166 13.44 -1.57 2.53
CA LYS A 166 13.55 -2.88 3.19
C LYS A 166 12.60 -3.02 4.38
N ASP A 167 12.29 -1.92 5.06
CA ASP A 167 11.40 -1.92 6.22
C ASP A 167 9.95 -2.13 5.74
N TRP A 168 9.57 -1.54 4.61
CA TRP A 168 8.28 -1.79 3.96
C TRP A 168 8.17 -3.23 3.43
N CYS A 169 9.23 -3.77 2.82
CA CYS A 169 9.25 -5.17 2.41
C CYS A 169 9.14 -6.11 3.63
N HIS A 170 9.77 -5.78 4.76
CA HIS A 170 9.58 -6.54 5.99
C HIS A 170 8.12 -6.50 6.43
N LEU A 171 7.50 -5.30 6.45
CA LEU A 171 6.12 -5.12 6.88
C LEU A 171 5.14 -5.93 6.02
N PHE A 172 5.29 -5.93 4.69
CA PHE A 172 4.48 -6.76 3.78
C PHE A 172 4.58 -8.26 4.13
N ARG A 173 5.81 -8.76 4.35
CA ARG A 173 6.05 -10.17 4.68
C ARG A 173 5.45 -10.62 6.00
N GLN A 174 5.09 -9.70 6.89
CA GLN A 174 4.36 -10.06 8.11
C GLN A 174 2.95 -10.61 7.81
N LEU A 175 2.32 -10.17 6.70
CA LEU A 175 1.06 -10.74 6.21
C LEU A 175 1.24 -11.76 5.09
N TRP A 176 2.42 -11.80 4.47
CA TRP A 176 2.79 -12.80 3.47
C TRP A 176 4.12 -13.48 3.81
N PRO A 177 4.15 -14.42 4.77
CA PRO A 177 5.40 -15.04 5.24
C PRO A 177 6.15 -15.84 4.16
N ASP A 178 5.40 -16.52 3.28
CA ASP A 178 5.96 -17.34 2.19
C ASP A 178 6.39 -16.50 0.97
N SER A 179 6.50 -15.18 1.14
CA SER A 179 6.97 -14.27 0.10
C SER A 179 8.47 -14.44 -0.05
N GLU A 180 8.85 -15.48 -0.78
CA GLU A 180 10.21 -15.74 -1.19
C GLU A 180 10.62 -14.72 -2.24
N GLY A 181 11.65 -13.95 -1.93
CA GLY A 181 12.26 -12.99 -2.84
C GLY A 181 13.54 -12.49 -2.21
N LYS A 182 14.64 -12.51 -2.95
CA LYS A 182 15.89 -11.90 -2.48
C LYS A 182 15.60 -10.44 -2.21
N THR A 183 15.67 -10.02 -0.94
CA THR A 183 15.78 -8.60 -0.62
C THR A 183 17.13 -8.15 -1.15
N THR A 184 17.11 -7.58 -2.36
CA THR A 184 18.22 -6.80 -2.84
C THR A 184 18.42 -5.65 -1.85
N LYS A 185 19.66 -5.40 -1.44
CA LYS A 185 19.94 -4.26 -0.57
C LYS A 185 19.52 -3.01 -1.36
N PRO A 186 18.64 -2.15 -0.83
CA PRO A 186 18.26 -0.94 -1.53
C PRO A 186 19.50 -0.09 -1.79
N SER A 187 19.66 0.39 -3.02
CA SER A 187 20.73 1.32 -3.36
C SER A 187 20.53 2.63 -2.62
N SER A 188 21.62 3.29 -2.22
CA SER A 188 21.55 4.64 -1.67
C SER A 188 21.19 5.61 -2.79
N THR A 189 20.07 6.33 -2.68
CA THR A 189 19.54 7.16 -3.78
C THR A 189 19.38 8.64 -3.43
N GLY A 190 19.54 9.03 -2.17
CA GLY A 190 19.41 10.42 -1.75
C GLY A 190 20.13 10.72 -0.44
N ASN A 191 19.79 11.86 0.17
CA ASN A 191 20.39 12.37 1.41
C ASN A 191 19.34 12.59 2.52
N MET A 192 18.12 12.07 2.36
CA MET A 192 17.04 12.27 3.32
C MET A 192 17.00 11.16 4.37
N GLU A 193 16.73 11.55 5.61
CA GLU A 193 16.42 10.63 6.71
C GLU A 193 14.93 10.26 6.68
N GLY A 194 14.59 9.00 6.93
CA GLY A 194 13.20 8.56 6.98
C GLY A 194 13.03 7.26 7.75
N ARG A 195 11.81 7.02 8.27
CA ARG A 195 11.46 5.77 8.94
C ARG A 195 10.04 5.34 8.59
N LEU A 196 9.82 4.03 8.59
CA LEU A 196 8.49 3.46 8.57
C LEU A 196 7.83 3.65 9.94
N ALA A 197 6.58 4.13 9.96
CA ALA A 197 5.72 4.09 11.13
C ALA A 197 4.48 3.27 10.79
N SER A 198 4.21 2.22 11.57
CA SER A 198 3.06 1.32 11.35
C SER A 198 2.18 1.26 12.59
N SER A 199 0.89 0.99 12.38
CA SER A 199 -0.03 0.69 13.47
C SER A 199 -0.61 -0.71 13.29
N THR A 200 -0.62 -1.50 14.36
CA THR A 200 -1.19 -2.87 14.37
C THR A 200 -2.02 -3.07 15.63
N GLY A 201 -3.35 -3.13 15.47
CA GLY A 201 -4.29 -3.26 16.57
C GLY A 201 -4.24 -2.08 17.56
N TYR A 202 -4.87 -2.25 18.73
CA TYR A 202 -5.08 -1.16 19.68
C TYR A 202 -3.81 -0.65 20.38
N PHE A 203 -2.76 -1.46 20.51
CA PHE A 203 -1.61 -1.14 21.37
C PHE A 203 -0.36 -0.68 20.61
N ALA A 204 -0.23 -1.01 19.33
CA ALA A 204 0.86 -0.54 18.49
C ALA A 204 0.35 0.60 17.61
N ASN A 205 0.49 1.84 18.09
CA ASN A 205 0.04 3.05 17.41
C ASN A 205 1.23 3.98 17.10
N ASP A 206 2.26 3.48 16.41
CA ASP A 206 3.46 4.27 16.13
C ASP A 206 3.14 5.48 15.26
N ILE A 207 2.22 5.36 14.30
CA ILE A 207 1.75 6.48 13.46
C ILE A 207 1.23 7.62 14.35
N ARG A 208 0.27 7.33 15.25
CA ARG A 208 -0.29 8.33 16.17
C ARG A 208 0.78 8.96 17.06
N ARG A 209 1.66 8.13 17.64
CA ARG A 209 2.74 8.61 18.52
C ARG A 209 3.71 9.52 17.75
N SER A 210 4.06 9.14 16.52
CA SER A 210 4.91 9.92 15.63
C SER A 210 4.28 11.28 15.33
N VAL A 211 3.01 11.29 14.91
CA VAL A 211 2.28 12.54 14.62
C VAL A 211 2.21 13.45 15.85
N VAL A 212 1.78 12.94 17.01
CA VAL A 212 1.70 13.73 18.25
C VAL A 212 3.06 14.28 18.68
N LYS A 213 4.14 13.50 18.52
CA LYS A 213 5.50 13.95 18.81
C LYS A 213 5.87 15.15 17.92
N HIS A 214 5.63 15.07 16.61
CA HIS A 214 5.96 16.14 15.67
C HIS A 214 5.09 17.39 15.87
N ILE A 215 3.82 17.24 16.25
CA ILE A 215 2.98 18.38 16.64
C ILE A 215 3.58 19.10 17.84
N ARG A 216 3.95 18.35 18.89
CA ARG A 216 4.49 18.93 20.13
C ARG A 216 5.85 19.60 19.97
N SER A 217 6.64 19.17 18.98
CA SER A 217 7.94 19.75 18.68
C SER A 217 7.91 20.82 17.58
N ALA A 218 6.75 21.13 17.00
CA ALA A 218 6.66 22.12 15.94
C ALA A 218 6.78 23.54 16.51
N GLU A 219 7.73 24.32 15.98
CA GLU A 219 7.98 25.70 16.44
C GLU A 219 7.16 26.76 15.67
N GLN A 220 6.71 26.44 14.45
CA GLN A 220 6.04 27.41 13.57
C GLN A 220 4.63 26.99 13.15
N ARG A 221 4.51 25.89 12.40
CA ARG A 221 3.22 25.44 11.85
C ARG A 221 3.18 23.93 11.63
N VAL A 222 1.98 23.37 11.71
CA VAL A 222 1.68 22.00 11.28
C VAL A 222 0.51 22.07 10.30
N TRP A 223 0.67 21.45 9.13
CA TRP A 223 -0.39 21.31 8.16
C TRP A 223 -0.95 19.89 8.21
N PHE A 224 -2.28 19.77 8.20
CA PHE A 224 -2.97 18.50 8.10
C PHE A 224 -3.75 18.42 6.79
N CYS A 225 -3.56 17.31 6.08
CA CYS A 225 -4.47 16.82 5.06
C CYS A 225 -4.85 15.41 5.50
N THR A 226 -6.12 15.22 5.89
CA THR A 226 -6.62 13.95 6.42
C THR A 226 -8.09 13.80 6.04
N ALA A 227 -8.50 12.57 5.71
CA ALA A 227 -9.89 12.24 5.45
C ALA A 227 -10.78 12.39 6.70
N TYR A 228 -10.17 12.27 7.90
CA TYR A 228 -10.88 12.34 9.17
C TYR A 228 -10.12 13.20 10.19
N PHE A 229 -10.86 14.09 10.86
CA PHE A 229 -10.37 14.88 11.98
C PHE A 229 -11.27 14.70 13.19
N VAL A 230 -11.20 13.50 13.79
CA VAL A 230 -11.99 13.10 14.96
C VAL A 230 -11.02 12.84 16.13
N PRO A 231 -11.30 13.38 17.34
CA PRO A 231 -10.42 13.28 18.51
C PRO A 231 -10.27 11.86 19.09
#